data_AF-A0A257MWY5-F1
#
_entry.id   AF-A0A257MWY5-F1
#
_cell.length_a   1.000
_cell.length_b   1.000
_cell.length_c   1.000
_cell.angle_alpha   90.00
_cell.angle_beta   90.00
_cell.angle_gamma   90.00
#
_symmetry.space_group_name_H-M   'P 1'
#
loop_
_entity.id
_entity.type
_entity.pdbx_description
1 polymer ?
#
loop_
_entity_poly.entity_id
_entity_poly.type
_entity_poly.pdbx_seq_one_letter_code
_entity_poly.pdbx_strand_id
1 'polypeptide(L)'
;INNACVKHQTALVSGAAIRFEGQVSVFTPGKNNSPCYNCLYNSDGEELQNCATNGVIAPITGIVGSIQALEAMKLIMAIGETLTGRLLLLDGLTMEWNTMKLKKNPKCPTCGI
;
A
#
# COMPACT_ATOMS: atom_id res chain seq x y z
N ILE A 1 4.89 -9.74 -6.72
CA ILE A 1 5.08 -8.31 -7.10
C ILE A 1 6.12 -7.63 -6.21
N ASN A 2 5.90 -7.50 -4.89
CA ASN A 2 6.84 -6.84 -3.96
C ASN A 2 8.31 -7.26 -4.12
N ASN A 3 8.62 -8.56 -4.05
CA ASN A 3 10.00 -9.06 -4.19
C ASN A 3 10.66 -8.60 -5.51
N ALA A 4 9.91 -8.58 -6.62
CA ALA A 4 10.42 -8.11 -7.90
C ALA A 4 10.66 -6.60 -7.89
N CYS A 5 9.73 -5.81 -7.35
CA CYS A 5 9.89 -4.36 -7.20
C CYS A 5 11.12 -4.01 -6.35
N VAL A 6 11.33 -4.71 -5.22
CA VAL A 6 12.52 -4.53 -4.38
C VAL A 6 13.80 -4.93 -5.14
N LYS A 7 13.82 -6.09 -5.80
CA LYS A 7 14.97 -6.55 -6.59
C LYS A 7 15.35 -5.56 -7.71
N HIS A 8 14.36 -5.00 -8.40
CA HIS A 8 14.57 -4.10 -9.53
C HIS A 8 14.50 -2.62 -9.16
N GLN A 9 14.47 -2.28 -7.87
CA GLN A 9 14.39 -0.91 -7.37
C GLN A 9 13.28 -0.07 -8.02
N THR A 10 12.16 -0.74 -8.35
CA THR A 10 11.01 -0.14 -9.01
C THR A 10 9.97 0.22 -7.96
N ALA A 11 9.43 1.43 -8.00
CA ALA A 11 8.39 1.85 -7.07
C ALA A 11 7.12 0.99 -7.24
N LEU A 12 6.44 0.71 -6.13
CA LEU A 12 5.20 -0.04 -6.09
C LEU A 12 4.11 0.82 -5.43
N VAL A 13 3.06 1.13 -6.18
CA VAL A 13 1.85 1.75 -5.65
C VAL A 13 0.82 0.65 -5.39
N SER A 14 0.59 0.31 -4.13
CA SER A 14 -0.27 -0.80 -3.73
C SER A 14 -1.58 -0.28 -3.18
N GLY A 15 -2.69 -0.80 -3.69
CA GLY A 15 -4.03 -0.56 -3.19
C GLY A 15 -4.74 -1.88 -2.90
N ALA A 16 -5.62 -1.88 -1.91
CA ALA A 16 -6.50 -3.00 -1.60
C ALA A 16 -7.84 -2.49 -1.10
N ALA A 17 -8.89 -3.28 -1.27
CA ALA A 17 -10.23 -2.94 -0.84
C ALA A 17 -11.02 -4.20 -0.48
N ILE A 18 -11.83 -4.10 0.56
CA ILE A 18 -12.69 -5.19 1.04
C ILE A 18 -13.89 -4.63 1.76
N ARG A 19 -15.09 -5.22 1.57
CA ARG A 19 -16.35 -4.69 2.11
C ARG A 19 -16.53 -3.21 1.75
N PHE A 20 -16.42 -2.32 2.74
CA PHE A 20 -16.51 -0.86 2.60
C PHE A 20 -15.17 -0.16 2.87
N GLU A 21 -14.10 -0.90 3.08
CA GLU A 21 -12.79 -0.39 3.46
C GLU A 21 -11.83 -0.36 2.26
N GLY A 22 -10.99 0.67 2.22
CA GLY A 22 -9.96 0.83 1.22
C GLY A 22 -8.62 1.20 1.85
N GLN A 23 -7.53 0.82 1.21
CA GLN A 23 -6.20 1.21 1.65
C GLN A 23 -5.23 1.42 0.49
N VAL A 24 -4.32 2.38 0.66
CA VAL A 24 -3.27 2.69 -0.31
C VAL A 24 -1.95 2.98 0.38
N SER A 25 -0.85 2.44 -0.15
CA SER A 25 0.51 2.78 0.25
C SER A 25 1.44 2.81 -0.96
N VAL A 26 2.51 3.58 -0.84
CA VAL A 26 3.58 3.64 -1.83
C VAL A 26 4.84 3.06 -1.22
N PHE A 27 5.50 2.16 -1.95
CA PHE A 27 6.79 1.58 -1.58
C PHE A 27 7.82 2.01 -2.61
N THR A 28 8.93 2.57 -2.14
CA THR A 28 10.02 3.09 -2.97
C THR A 28 11.33 2.45 -2.53
N PRO A 29 11.61 1.21 -2.99
CA PRO A 29 12.82 0.49 -2.59
C PRO A 29 14.09 1.33 -2.82
N GLY A 30 15.03 1.25 -1.87
CA GLY A 30 16.31 1.95 -1.92
C GLY A 30 16.27 3.46 -1.63
N LYS A 31 15.09 4.08 -1.46
CA LYS A 31 14.96 5.50 -1.12
C LYS A 31 14.53 5.68 0.34
N ASN A 32 15.12 6.65 1.04
CA ASN A 32 14.66 7.18 2.33
C ASN A 32 14.26 6.13 3.39
N ASN A 33 15.00 5.02 3.48
CA ASN A 33 14.68 3.91 4.40
C ASN A 33 13.23 3.37 4.25
N SER A 34 12.70 3.39 3.01
CA SER A 34 11.33 2.98 2.70
C SER A 34 11.07 1.53 3.14
N PRO A 35 9.96 1.24 3.84
CA PRO A 35 9.51 -0.13 4.04
C PRO A 35 9.16 -0.79 2.70
N CYS A 36 9.12 -2.12 2.66
CA CYS A 36 8.48 -2.84 1.55
C CYS A 36 7.11 -3.37 1.97
N TYR A 37 6.34 -3.94 1.05
CA TYR A 37 5.03 -4.52 1.36
C TYR A 37 5.10 -5.55 2.50
N ASN A 38 6.15 -6.38 2.51
CA ASN A 38 6.36 -7.40 3.55
C ASN A 38 6.79 -6.82 4.92
N CYS A 39 7.11 -5.53 5.01
CA CYS A 39 7.26 -4.86 6.31
C CYS A 39 5.91 -4.50 6.93
N LEU A 40 4.87 -4.36 6.10
CA LEU A 40 3.50 -4.10 6.54
C LEU A 40 2.76 -5.42 6.79
N TYR A 41 2.79 -6.34 5.83
CA TYR A 41 2.11 -7.64 5.91
C TYR A 41 3.14 -8.76 6.14
N ASN A 42 3.05 -9.44 7.29
CA ASN A 42 3.88 -10.61 7.56
C ASN A 42 3.38 -11.79 6.72
N SER A 43 4.31 -12.61 6.23
CA SER A 43 4.00 -13.85 5.49
C SER A 43 3.27 -14.90 6.34
N ASP A 44 3.36 -14.78 7.66
CA ASP A 44 3.04 -15.87 8.59
C ASP A 44 1.68 -15.71 9.27
N GLY A 45 0.94 -14.63 9.00
CA GLY A 45 -0.27 -14.35 9.77
C GLY A 45 -1.06 -13.19 9.24
N GLU A 46 -1.91 -13.47 8.26
CA GLU A 46 -3.23 -12.88 8.14
C GLU A 46 -4.06 -13.88 7.35
N GLU A 47 -5.21 -14.30 7.88
CA GLU A 47 -6.26 -14.85 7.03
C GLU A 47 -6.50 -13.78 5.96
N LEU A 48 -5.99 -14.02 4.76
CA LEU A 48 -6.31 -13.22 3.59
C LEU A 48 -7.83 -13.19 3.52
N GLN A 49 -8.42 -12.11 4.00
CA GLN A 49 -9.85 -11.89 3.92
C GLN A 49 -10.14 -11.85 2.42
N ASN A 50 -10.63 -12.97 1.89
CA ASN A 50 -10.75 -13.14 0.46
C ASN A 50 -11.90 -12.26 -0.02
N CYS A 51 -11.61 -11.29 -0.89
CA CYS A 51 -12.65 -10.43 -1.49
C CYS A 51 -13.73 -11.26 -2.19
N ALA A 52 -13.39 -12.47 -2.67
CA ALA A 52 -14.36 -13.40 -3.27
C ALA A 52 -15.40 -13.93 -2.27
N THR A 53 -15.06 -13.99 -0.98
CA THR A 53 -15.95 -14.51 0.08
C THR A 53 -16.65 -13.38 0.84
N ASN A 54 -15.97 -12.26 1.05
CA ASN A 54 -16.49 -11.13 1.84
C ASN A 54 -17.21 -10.04 1.01
N GLY A 55 -17.02 -10.03 -0.32
CA GLY A 55 -17.49 -8.97 -1.20
C GLY A 55 -16.70 -7.66 -1.05
N VAL A 56 -16.82 -6.79 -2.05
CA VAL A 56 -16.28 -5.43 -2.04
C VAL A 56 -17.22 -4.52 -2.82
N ILE A 57 -17.56 -3.36 -2.25
CA ILE A 57 -18.46 -2.43 -2.94
C ILE A 57 -17.68 -1.69 -4.04
N ALA A 58 -18.23 -1.68 -5.25
CA ALA A 58 -17.53 -1.16 -6.43
C ALA A 58 -16.98 0.28 -6.28
N PRO A 59 -17.70 1.25 -5.68
CA PRO A 59 -17.18 2.60 -5.52
C PRO A 59 -15.88 2.69 -4.70
N ILE A 60 -15.70 1.83 -3.70
CA ILE A 60 -14.47 1.82 -2.90
C ILE A 60 -13.27 1.41 -3.75
N THR A 61 -13.43 0.41 -4.63
CA THR A 61 -12.38 0.03 -5.58
C THR A 61 -12.05 1.15 -6.56
N GLY A 62 -13.06 1.93 -6.99
CA GLY A 62 -12.87 3.10 -7.85
C GLY A 62 -12.07 4.23 -7.16
N ILE A 63 -12.36 4.49 -5.89
CA ILE A 63 -11.62 5.47 -5.06
C ILE A 63 -10.17 5.01 -4.89
N VAL A 64 -9.95 3.76 -4.46
CA VAL A 64 -8.62 3.18 -4.26
C VAL A 64 -7.79 3.24 -5.54
N GLY A 65 -8.36 2.82 -6.68
CA GLY A 65 -7.66 2.88 -7.97
C GLY A 65 -7.31 4.30 -8.41
N SER A 66 -8.20 5.27 -8.17
CA SER A 66 -7.94 6.69 -8.47
C SER A 66 -6.80 7.25 -7.64
N ILE A 67 -6.72 6.89 -6.35
CA ILE A 67 -5.61 7.28 -5.47
C ILE A 67 -4.31 6.62 -5.94
N GLN A 68 -4.34 5.33 -6.31
CA GLN A 68 -3.16 4.66 -6.87
C GLN A 68 -2.64 5.37 -8.13
N ALA A 69 -3.54 5.76 -9.04
CA ALA A 69 -3.16 6.50 -10.24
C ALA A 69 -2.52 7.85 -9.90
N LEU A 70 -3.10 8.60 -8.96
CA LEU A 70 -2.55 9.88 -8.52
C LEU A 70 -1.17 9.74 -7.86
N GLU A 71 -0.97 8.72 -7.01
CA GLU A 71 0.34 8.42 -6.42
C GLU A 71 1.39 8.07 -7.49
N ALA A 72 1.01 7.30 -8.51
CA ALA A 72 1.88 6.97 -9.63
C ALA A 72 2.26 8.23 -10.43
N MET A 73 1.31 9.13 -10.69
CA MET A 73 1.59 10.42 -11.34
C MET A 73 2.55 11.27 -10.52
N LYS A 74 2.34 11.38 -9.20
CA LYS A 74 3.27 12.10 -8.31
C LYS A 74 4.69 11.56 -8.36
N LEU A 75 4.85 10.23 -8.41
CA LEU A 75 6.16 9.58 -8.55
C LEU A 75 6.82 9.92 -9.89
N ILE A 76 6.09 9.84 -11.00
CA ILE A 76 6.60 10.07 -12.36
C ILE A 76 6.97 11.55 -12.55
N MET A 77 6.12 12.45 -12.08
CA MET A 77 6.29 13.90 -12.22
C MET A 77 7.24 14.49 -11.18
N ALA A 78 7.63 13.72 -10.16
CA ALA A 78 8.42 14.16 -9.02
C ALA A 78 7.82 15.38 -8.28
N ILE A 79 6.51 15.34 -8.03
CA ILE A 79 5.77 16.43 -7.36
C ILE A 79 5.08 15.98 -6.07
N GLY A 80 4.93 16.92 -5.14
CA GLY A 80 4.22 16.72 -3.88
C GLY A 80 4.84 15.64 -2.99
N GLU A 81 4.05 15.18 -2.02
CA GLU A 81 4.45 14.12 -1.11
C GLU A 81 3.66 12.84 -1.40
N THR A 82 4.37 11.74 -1.66
CA THR A 82 3.75 10.42 -1.87
C THR A 82 3.38 9.77 -0.54
N LEU A 83 2.58 8.71 -0.58
CA LEU A 83 2.29 7.85 0.56
C LEU A 83 3.48 6.94 0.95
N THR A 84 4.71 7.27 0.53
CA THR A 84 5.89 6.52 0.93
C THR A 84 6.01 6.48 2.46
N GLY A 85 6.13 5.28 3.03
CA GLY A 85 6.23 5.09 4.48
C GLY A 85 4.92 5.37 5.24
N ARG A 86 3.79 5.43 4.54
CA ARG A 86 2.47 5.66 5.13
C ARG A 86 1.44 4.69 4.55
N LEU A 87 0.50 4.25 5.37
CA LEU A 87 -0.70 3.54 4.93
C LEU A 87 -1.88 4.48 5.09
N LEU A 88 -2.51 4.84 3.97
CA LEU A 88 -3.77 5.56 3.95
C LEU A 88 -4.90 4.54 4.04
N LEU A 89 -5.84 4.76 4.95
CA LEU A 89 -7.01 3.93 5.21
C LEU A 89 -8.27 4.76 4.98
N LEU A 90 -9.27 4.17 4.34
CA LEU A 90 -10.62 4.67 4.16
C LEU A 90 -11.61 3.72 4.82
N ASP A 91 -12.41 4.22 5.74
CA ASP A 91 -13.67 3.59 6.13
C ASP A 91 -14.81 4.21 5.32
N GLY A 92 -15.41 3.44 4.41
CA GLY A 92 -16.48 3.91 3.54
C GLY A 92 -17.85 4.04 4.20
N LEU A 93 -18.06 3.51 5.41
CA LEU A 93 -19.32 3.66 6.14
C LEU A 93 -19.38 5.01 6.86
N THR A 94 -18.26 5.41 7.46
CA THR A 94 -18.12 6.68 8.18
C THR A 94 -17.53 7.80 7.31
N MET A 95 -16.96 7.43 6.16
CA MET A 95 -16.18 8.31 5.28
C MET A 95 -14.95 8.93 5.96
N GLU A 96 -14.40 8.25 6.96
CA GLU A 96 -13.21 8.67 7.68
C GLU A 96 -11.91 8.22 6.97
N TRP A 97 -10.91 9.10 7.01
CA TRP A 97 -9.57 8.85 6.50
C TRP A 97 -8.58 8.78 7.66
N ASN A 98 -7.85 7.67 7.74
CA ASN A 98 -6.81 7.47 8.73
C ASN A 98 -5.46 7.24 8.04
N THR A 99 -4.38 7.73 8.64
CA THR A 99 -3.02 7.51 8.12
C THR A 99 -2.14 6.89 9.20
N MET A 100 -1.56 5.74 8.90
CA MET A 100 -0.61 5.07 9.78
C MET A 100 0.81 5.20 9.23
N LYS A 101 1.78 5.45 10.12
CA LYS A 101 3.19 5.46 9.74
C LYS A 101 3.72 4.03 9.64
N LEU A 102 4.36 3.72 8.53
CA LEU A 102 5.00 2.42 8.29
C LEU A 102 6.50 2.54 8.50
N LYS A 103 7.05 1.65 9.33
CA LYS A 103 8.48 1.58 9.60
C LYS A 103 9.07 0.39 8.87
N LYS A 104 10.26 0.58 8.28
CA LYS A 104 11.04 -0.53 7.74
C LYS A 104 11.38 -1.49 8.87
N ASN A 105 11.07 -2.77 8.71
CA ASN A 105 11.52 -3.83 9.61
C ASN A 105 12.97 -4.19 9.25
N PRO A 106 13.95 -4.00 10.15
CA PRO A 106 15.35 -4.35 9.90
C PRO A 106 15.57 -5.85 9.63
N LYS A 107 14.66 -6.70 10.12
CA LYS A 107 14.70 -8.15 9.93
C LYS A 107 13.79 -8.62 8.78
N CYS A 108 13.31 -7.71 7.93
CA CYS A 108 12.44 -8.08 6.82
C CYS A 108 13.19 -9.00 5.83
N PRO A 109 12.65 -10.19 5.49
CA PRO A 109 13.33 -11.13 4.59
C PRO A 109 13.48 -10.59 3.16
N THR A 110 12.70 -9.56 2.79
CA THR A 110 12.72 -8.98 1.44
C THR A 110 13.61 -7.74 1.33
N CYS A 111 13.53 -6.81 2.28
CA CYS A 111 14.25 -5.52 2.19
C CYS A 111 15.16 -5.18 3.39
N GLY A 112 15.28 -6.09 4.36
CA GLY A 112 16.17 -5.95 5.51
C GLY A 112 17.62 -6.33 5.24
N ILE A 113 17.88 -6.96 4.08
CA ILE A 113 19.20 -7.34 3.57
C ILE A 113 19.83 -6.17 2.81
#